data_AF-A0A9D4YRA9-F1
#
_entry.id   AF-A0A9D4YRA9-F1
#
_cell.length_a   1.000
_cell.length_b   1.000
_cell.length_c   1.000
_cell.angle_alpha   90.00
_cell.angle_beta   90.00
_cell.angle_gamma   90.00
#
_symmetry.space_group_name_H-M   'P 1'
#
loop_
_entity.id
_entity.type
_entity.pdbx_description
1 polymer ?
#
loop_
_entity_poly.entity_id
_entity_poly.type
_entity_poly.pdbx_seq_one_letter_code
_entity_poly.pdbx_strand_id
1 'polypeptide(L)'
;MDQLHCNKHLFVHIGGPPTYTDPLLEAVDIRQIYDKFPEKKGGLKELYDKGPQDAFFLVKFWADLNTSIQDEAGVFYGVTSQYESNDNMTITCSTKVCSFGKQVVEKVETEYARFENGRFVYRIHRSPMCEYMINFIHKLKHLPEKYMMNSVLENFTILQVVTNRDSQETLLCIAYVFEVSTSVHGAQHHIYRLVKD
;
A
#
# COMPACT_ATOMS: atom_id res chain seq x y z
N MET A 1 -6.04 -36.26 -6.41
CA MET A 1 -5.96 -35.17 -5.41
C MET A 1 -6.01 -33.89 -6.19
N ASP A 2 -7.18 -33.27 -6.23
CA ASP A 2 -7.47 -32.14 -7.11
C ASP A 2 -6.64 -30.92 -6.71
N GLN A 3 -5.84 -30.41 -7.64
CA GLN A 3 -5.33 -29.05 -7.56
C GLN A 3 -6.54 -28.12 -7.68
N LEU A 4 -7.03 -27.62 -6.54
CA LEU A 4 -7.95 -26.49 -6.51
C LEU A 4 -7.29 -25.36 -7.31
N HIS A 5 -7.79 -25.09 -8.52
CA HIS A 5 -7.42 -23.90 -9.28
C HIS A 5 -7.98 -22.70 -8.53
N CYS A 6 -7.18 -22.14 -7.62
CA CYS A 6 -7.52 -20.90 -6.93
C CYS A 6 -7.31 -19.75 -7.93
N ASN A 7 -8.40 -19.30 -8.56
CA ASN A 7 -8.38 -18.09 -9.38
C ASN A 7 -8.04 -16.90 -8.49
N LYS A 8 -6.84 -16.33 -8.67
CA LYS A 8 -6.34 -15.18 -7.92
C LYS A 8 -6.19 -14.00 -8.87
N HIS A 9 -6.88 -12.91 -8.57
CA HIS A 9 -6.69 -11.62 -9.23
C HIS A 9 -5.81 -10.71 -8.37
N LEU A 10 -4.90 -9.95 -8.99
CA LEU A 10 -4.05 -8.97 -8.32
C LEU A 10 -4.48 -7.57 -8.73
N PHE A 11 -5.21 -6.87 -7.85
CA PHE A 11 -5.55 -5.46 -8.07
C PHE A 11 -4.31 -4.58 -8.17
N VAL A 12 -3.35 -4.83 -7.28
CA VAL A 12 -2.04 -4.18 -7.24
C VAL A 12 -0.98 -5.20 -6.85
N HIS A 13 0.25 -5.00 -7.29
CA HIS A 13 1.37 -5.86 -6.93
C HIS A 13 2.68 -5.06 -6.95
N ILE A 14 3.45 -5.18 -5.88
CA ILE A 14 4.86 -4.81 -5.81
C ILE A 14 5.62 -6.09 -5.52
N GLY A 15 6.62 -6.40 -6.33
CA GLY A 15 7.39 -7.63 -6.22
C GLY A 15 8.59 -7.62 -7.15
N GLY A 16 9.49 -8.56 -6.92
CA GLY A 16 10.76 -8.67 -7.62
C GLY A 16 11.93 -8.58 -6.64
N PRO A 17 12.97 -9.42 -6.78
CA PRO A 17 14.20 -9.22 -6.02
C PRO A 17 14.83 -7.90 -6.47
N PRO A 18 15.28 -7.04 -5.54
CA PRO A 18 16.02 -5.84 -5.91
C PRO A 18 17.26 -6.27 -6.70
N THR A 19 17.50 -5.65 -7.85
CA THR A 19 18.70 -5.90 -8.65
C THR A 19 19.65 -4.73 -8.54
N TYR A 20 20.96 -4.98 -8.51
CA TYR A 20 21.97 -3.91 -8.50
C TYR A 20 21.91 -3.01 -9.75
N THR A 21 21.12 -3.38 -10.76
CA THR A 21 20.85 -2.63 -11.98
C THR A 21 19.59 -1.78 -11.91
N ASP A 22 18.87 -1.78 -10.79
CA ASP A 22 17.66 -0.98 -10.65
C ASP A 22 18.01 0.51 -10.74
N PRO A 23 17.29 1.28 -11.57
CA PRO A 23 17.51 2.71 -11.69
C PRO A 23 17.27 3.40 -10.35
N LEU A 24 17.98 4.51 -10.12
CA LEU A 24 17.73 5.36 -8.96
C LEU A 24 16.28 5.84 -8.96
N LEU A 25 15.63 5.76 -7.81
CA LEU A 25 14.27 6.24 -7.64
C LEU A 25 14.21 7.74 -7.89
N GLU A 26 13.22 8.14 -8.67
CA GLU A 26 12.90 9.56 -8.86
C GLU A 26 12.41 10.16 -7.53
N ALA A 27 12.64 11.45 -7.36
CA ALA A 27 12.23 12.19 -6.18
C ALA A 27 10.95 12.98 -6.43
N VAL A 28 10.05 12.99 -5.45
CA VAL A 28 8.85 13.84 -5.44
C VAL A 28 8.90 14.69 -4.19
N ASP A 29 8.67 16.00 -4.36
CA ASP A 29 8.52 16.90 -3.22
C ASP A 29 7.24 16.56 -2.46
N ILE A 30 7.41 16.17 -1.21
CA ILE A 30 6.32 15.74 -0.32
C ILE A 30 5.24 16.81 -0.12
N ARG A 31 5.58 18.10 -0.29
CA ARG A 31 4.61 19.20 -0.17
C ARG A 31 3.51 19.12 -1.22
N GLN A 32 3.77 18.48 -2.36
CA GLN A 32 2.79 18.31 -3.44
C GLN A 32 1.65 17.34 -3.11
N ILE A 33 1.79 16.55 -2.03
CA ILE A 33 0.82 15.51 -1.67
C ILE A 33 0.22 15.70 -0.27
N TYR A 34 0.60 16.74 0.48
CA TYR A 34 0.12 16.91 1.86
C TYR A 34 -1.40 16.98 1.98
N ASP A 35 -2.08 17.63 1.04
CA ASP A 35 -3.54 17.74 0.98
C ASP A 35 -4.25 16.39 0.79
N LYS A 36 -3.54 15.40 0.24
CA LYS A 36 -4.06 14.05 -0.01
C LYS A 36 -3.94 13.10 1.17
N PHE A 37 -3.27 13.49 2.25
CA PHE A 37 -3.01 12.63 3.42
C PHE A 37 -3.39 13.33 4.74
N PRO A 38 -3.54 12.58 5.85
CA PRO A 38 -3.89 13.18 7.13
C PRO A 38 -2.88 14.24 7.57
N GLU A 39 -3.37 15.41 7.97
CA GLU A 39 -2.56 16.55 8.42
C GLU A 39 -2.41 16.64 9.95
N LYS A 40 -3.26 15.92 10.69
CA LYS A 40 -3.30 15.95 12.15
C LYS A 40 -2.22 15.04 12.76
N LYS A 41 -2.32 14.81 14.08
CA LYS A 41 -1.40 13.94 14.81
C LYS A 41 -1.29 12.56 14.14
N GLY A 42 -0.06 12.11 13.87
CA GLY A 42 0.23 10.88 13.13
C GLY A 42 0.04 11.00 11.62
N GLY A 43 -0.07 12.23 11.11
CA GLY A 43 -0.21 12.57 9.71
C GLY A 43 1.13 12.62 8.95
N LEU A 44 1.06 12.66 7.63
CA LEU A 44 2.25 12.53 6.76
C LEU A 44 3.31 13.58 7.05
N LYS A 45 2.89 14.85 7.23
CA LYS A 45 3.80 15.96 7.53
C LYS A 45 4.54 15.76 8.86
N GLU A 46 3.83 15.43 9.94
CA GLU A 46 4.44 15.20 11.25
C GLU A 46 5.40 14.01 11.23
N LEU A 47 5.01 12.92 10.57
CA LEU A 47 5.85 11.73 10.42
C LEU A 47 7.14 12.07 9.68
N TYR A 48 7.04 12.79 8.56
CA TYR A 48 8.21 13.17 7.76
C TYR A 48 9.13 14.14 8.50
N ASP A 49 8.56 15.14 9.18
CA ASP A 49 9.33 16.10 9.98
C ASP A 49 10.03 15.42 11.18
N LYS A 50 9.45 14.33 11.73
CA LYS A 50 10.08 13.49 12.77
C LYS A 50 11.19 12.59 12.21
N GLY A 51 11.01 12.07 11.00
CA GLY A 51 11.97 11.23 10.31
C GLY A 51 12.06 9.77 10.82
N PRO A 52 13.06 9.01 10.31
CA PRO A 52 14.09 9.44 9.36
C PRO A 52 13.52 9.63 7.93
N GLN A 53 14.02 10.61 7.17
CA GLN A 53 13.41 11.03 5.89
C GLN A 53 13.61 10.03 4.74
N ASP A 54 14.68 9.23 4.78
CA ASP A 54 14.96 8.16 3.82
C ASP A 54 14.01 6.96 3.93
N ALA A 55 13.20 6.89 4.99
CA ALA A 55 12.15 5.89 5.15
C ALA A 55 10.85 6.23 4.38
N PHE A 56 10.78 7.37 3.65
CA PHE A 56 9.54 7.87 3.05
C PHE A 56 9.49 7.71 1.53
N PHE A 57 8.43 7.05 1.06
CA PHE A 57 8.20 6.74 -0.35
C PHE A 57 6.79 7.11 -0.78
N LEU A 58 6.64 7.43 -2.06
CA LEU A 58 5.37 7.52 -2.75
C LEU A 58 5.29 6.40 -3.77
N VAL A 59 4.20 5.65 -3.77
CA VAL A 59 3.93 4.65 -4.81
C VAL A 59 2.69 5.07 -5.56
N LYS A 60 2.83 5.26 -6.87
CA LYS A 60 1.71 5.44 -7.79
C LYS A 60 1.34 4.08 -8.36
N PHE A 61 0.12 3.62 -8.10
CA PHE A 61 -0.42 2.39 -8.66
C PHE A 61 -1.34 2.68 -9.85
N TRP A 62 -1.26 1.82 -10.85
CA TRP A 62 -2.32 1.59 -11.83
C TRP A 62 -2.98 0.26 -11.52
N ALA A 63 -4.10 0.32 -10.82
CA ALA A 63 -4.81 -0.85 -10.33
C ALA A 63 -5.55 -1.58 -11.46
N ASP A 64 -5.40 -2.90 -11.51
CA ASP A 64 -6.14 -3.72 -12.46
C ASP A 64 -7.51 -4.10 -11.90
N LEU A 65 -8.56 -3.54 -12.49
CA LEU A 65 -9.94 -3.84 -12.14
C LEU A 65 -10.59 -4.85 -13.10
N ASN A 66 -9.86 -5.35 -14.11
CA ASN A 66 -10.38 -6.26 -15.14
C ASN A 66 -10.38 -7.71 -14.62
N THR A 67 -11.21 -7.98 -13.63
CA THR A 67 -11.39 -9.32 -13.09
C THR A 67 -12.69 -9.93 -13.59
N SER A 68 -12.60 -11.15 -14.13
CA SER A 68 -13.76 -11.99 -14.47
C SER A 68 -14.29 -12.78 -13.27
N ILE A 69 -13.65 -12.64 -12.10
CA ILE A 69 -14.15 -13.23 -10.85
C ILE A 69 -15.46 -12.52 -10.53
N GLN A 70 -16.56 -13.24 -10.74
CA GLN A 70 -17.89 -12.75 -10.43
C GLN A 70 -17.98 -12.48 -8.92
N ASP A 71 -18.66 -11.41 -8.55
CA ASP A 71 -18.88 -11.01 -7.16
C ASP A 71 -19.89 -11.96 -6.48
N GLU A 72 -19.56 -13.26 -6.45
CA GLU A 72 -20.33 -14.34 -5.84
C GLU A 72 -19.97 -14.52 -4.37
N ALA A 73 -20.87 -15.18 -3.63
CA ALA A 73 -20.61 -15.58 -2.25
C ALA A 73 -19.39 -16.53 -2.19
N GLY A 74 -18.31 -16.10 -1.53
CA GLY A 74 -17.10 -16.90 -1.33
C GLY A 74 -15.79 -16.28 -1.85
N VAL A 75 -15.84 -15.10 -2.49
CA VAL A 75 -14.63 -14.39 -2.91
C VAL A 75 -13.90 -13.78 -1.70
N PHE A 76 -12.61 -14.07 -1.56
CA PHE A 76 -11.76 -13.53 -0.51
C PHE A 76 -10.95 -12.32 -1.02
N TYR A 77 -11.12 -11.18 -0.36
CA TYR A 77 -10.33 -9.96 -0.57
C TYR A 77 -9.28 -9.83 0.53
N GLY A 78 -8.00 -9.78 0.17
CA GLY A 78 -6.94 -9.67 1.16
C GLY A 78 -5.66 -9.04 0.64
N VAL A 79 -4.84 -8.63 1.59
CA VAL A 79 -3.53 -8.03 1.39
C VAL A 79 -2.47 -8.97 1.96
N THR A 80 -1.39 -9.17 1.22
CA THR A 80 -0.20 -9.86 1.72
C THR A 80 0.98 -8.92 1.57
N SER A 81 1.73 -8.71 2.64
CA SER A 81 2.99 -7.95 2.62
C SER A 81 4.09 -8.70 3.36
N GLN A 82 5.32 -8.45 2.93
CA GLN A 82 6.52 -9.02 3.51
C GLN A 82 7.57 -7.93 3.65
N TYR A 83 8.26 -7.93 4.78
CA TYR A 83 9.34 -6.99 5.10
C TYR A 83 10.56 -7.77 5.57
N GLU A 84 11.74 -7.16 5.46
CA GLU A 84 13.01 -7.71 5.89
C GLU A 84 13.79 -6.67 6.69
N SER A 85 14.50 -7.11 7.74
CA SER A 85 15.39 -6.29 8.54
C SER A 85 16.67 -7.06 8.92
N ASN A 86 17.71 -6.31 9.27
CA ASN A 86 18.94 -6.84 9.85
C ASN A 86 18.80 -7.11 11.35
N ASP A 87 17.87 -6.41 12.01
CA ASP A 87 17.72 -6.45 13.45
C ASP A 87 16.43 -7.16 13.86
N ASN A 88 16.51 -7.91 14.95
CA ASN A 88 15.33 -8.54 15.54
C ASN A 88 14.54 -7.49 16.32
N MET A 89 13.43 -7.05 15.75
CA MET A 89 12.51 -6.11 16.40
C MET A 89 11.06 -6.58 16.29
N THR A 90 10.19 -6.08 17.15
CA THR A 90 8.74 -6.17 16.96
C THR A 90 8.28 -4.94 16.18
N ILE A 91 7.55 -5.15 15.08
CA ILE A 91 7.05 -4.05 14.27
C ILE A 91 5.54 -3.89 14.40
N THR A 92 5.08 -2.65 14.25
CA THR A 92 3.67 -2.32 14.10
C THR A 92 3.46 -1.74 12.71
N CYS A 93 2.56 -2.34 11.92
CA CYS A 93 2.15 -1.85 10.61
C CYS A 93 0.77 -1.20 10.72
N SER A 94 0.72 0.12 10.58
CA SER A 94 -0.50 0.92 10.48
C SER A 94 -0.81 1.18 9.01
N THR A 95 -2.01 0.81 8.56
CA THR A 95 -2.51 1.09 7.20
C THR A 95 -3.75 1.97 7.31
N LYS A 96 -3.62 3.24 6.94
CA LYS A 96 -4.68 4.24 7.00
C LYS A 96 -5.26 4.47 5.61
N VAL A 97 -6.55 4.20 5.44
CA VAL A 97 -7.28 4.54 4.22
C VAL A 97 -7.84 5.93 4.36
N CYS A 98 -7.62 6.76 3.35
CA CYS A 98 -7.90 8.19 3.39
C CYS A 98 -8.82 8.59 2.23
N SER A 99 -9.75 9.51 2.52
CA SER A 99 -10.61 10.15 1.52
C SER A 99 -10.55 11.66 1.71
N PHE A 100 -10.22 12.40 0.65
CA PHE A 100 -10.03 13.86 0.69
C PHE A 100 -9.07 14.29 1.83
N GLY A 101 -7.93 13.59 1.93
CA GLY A 101 -6.91 13.84 2.96
C GLY A 101 -7.31 13.42 4.39
N LYS A 102 -8.51 12.87 4.61
CA LYS A 102 -8.97 12.48 5.95
C LYS A 102 -8.95 10.96 6.12
N GLN A 103 -8.42 10.51 7.25
CA GLN A 103 -8.48 9.09 7.65
C GLN A 103 -9.94 8.66 7.81
N VAL A 104 -10.32 7.59 7.09
CA VAL A 104 -11.65 6.97 7.15
C VAL A 104 -11.61 5.70 7.98
N VAL A 105 -10.58 4.87 7.78
CA VAL A 105 -10.35 3.64 8.54
C VAL A 105 -8.85 3.43 8.70
N GLU A 106 -8.46 2.79 9.80
CA GLU A 106 -7.09 2.39 10.06
C GLU A 106 -7.07 0.95 10.52
N LYS A 107 -6.15 0.17 9.96
CA LYS A 107 -5.85 -1.19 10.41
C LYS A 107 -4.44 -1.21 10.98
N VAL A 108 -4.30 -1.72 12.20
CA VAL A 108 -3.02 -1.83 12.90
C VAL A 108 -2.73 -3.30 13.15
N GLU A 109 -1.57 -3.77 12.68
CA GLU A 109 -1.12 -5.15 12.80
C GLU A 109 0.25 -5.17 13.48
N THR A 110 0.45 -6.07 14.46
CA THR A 110 1.74 -6.24 15.14
C THR A 110 2.37 -7.53 14.67
N GLU A 111 3.59 -7.45 14.14
CA GLU A 111 4.32 -8.59 13.58
C GLU A 111 5.63 -8.82 14.32
N TYR A 112 5.98 -10.10 14.43
CA TYR A 112 7.20 -10.58 15.07
C TYR A 112 8.13 -11.16 14.01
N ALA A 113 9.42 -10.92 14.19
CA ALA A 113 10.43 -11.40 13.27
C ALA A 113 10.51 -12.94 13.23
N ARG A 114 10.80 -13.48 12.05
CA ARG A 114 11.26 -14.85 11.86
C ARG A 114 12.64 -14.81 11.23
N PHE A 115 13.61 -15.51 11.81
CA PHE A 115 14.96 -15.54 11.27
C PHE A 115 15.05 -16.55 10.11
N GLU A 116 15.33 -16.06 8.90
CA GLU A 116 15.38 -16.85 7.68
C GLU A 116 16.54 -16.33 6.80
N ASN A 117 17.40 -17.23 6.31
CA ASN A 117 18.51 -16.90 5.40
C ASN A 117 19.41 -15.72 5.86
N GLY A 118 19.67 -15.61 7.17
CA GLY A 118 20.52 -14.55 7.72
C GLY A 118 19.81 -13.21 7.95
N ARG A 119 18.48 -13.16 7.79
CA ARG A 119 17.67 -11.94 7.89
C ARG A 119 16.44 -12.16 8.76
N PHE A 120 15.91 -11.08 9.32
CA PHE A 120 14.65 -11.09 10.07
C PHE A 120 13.50 -10.73 9.15
N VAL A 121 12.60 -11.68 8.92
CA VAL A 121 11.48 -11.56 7.98
C VAL A 121 10.17 -11.40 8.73
N TYR A 122 9.32 -10.49 8.24
CA TYR A 122 7.99 -10.19 8.77
C TYR A 122 6.96 -10.46 7.69
N ARG A 123 5.85 -11.15 8.00
CA ARG A 123 4.83 -11.53 7.01
C ARG A 123 3.42 -11.28 7.51
N ILE A 124 2.76 -10.29 6.94
CA ILE A 124 1.32 -10.12 7.06
C ILE A 124 0.70 -10.93 5.93
N HIS A 125 0.23 -12.14 6.23
CA HIS A 125 -0.23 -13.08 5.21
C HIS A 125 -1.74 -13.13 5.10
N ARG A 126 -2.28 -12.88 3.88
CA ARG A 126 -3.72 -12.94 3.58
C ARG A 126 -4.55 -12.17 4.62
N SER A 127 -4.10 -10.98 4.96
CA SER A 127 -4.80 -10.08 5.87
C SER A 127 -6.10 -9.62 5.20
N PRO A 128 -7.29 -9.89 5.78
CA PRO A 128 -8.56 -9.59 5.13
C PRO A 128 -8.73 -8.07 4.97
N MET A 129 -9.20 -7.65 3.80
CA MET A 129 -9.64 -6.27 3.58
C MET A 129 -10.88 -6.00 4.43
N CYS A 130 -11.01 -4.77 4.94
CA CYS A 130 -12.22 -4.37 5.65
C CYS A 130 -13.40 -4.17 4.68
N GLU A 131 -14.61 -4.21 5.22
CA GLU A 131 -15.84 -4.05 4.44
C GLU A 131 -15.87 -2.75 3.62
N TYR A 132 -15.35 -1.66 4.20
CA TYR A 132 -15.21 -0.37 3.50
C TYR A 132 -14.42 -0.51 2.19
N MET A 133 -13.28 -1.19 2.23
CA MET A 133 -12.41 -1.39 1.06
C MET A 133 -13.07 -2.28 0.00
N ILE A 134 -13.73 -3.35 0.42
CA ILE A 134 -14.44 -4.25 -0.48
C ILE A 134 -15.58 -3.50 -1.19
N ASN A 135 -16.41 -2.80 -0.42
CA ASN A 135 -17.50 -1.98 -0.97
C ASN A 135 -16.99 -0.85 -1.88
N PHE A 136 -15.83 -0.27 -1.57
CA PHE A 136 -15.19 0.73 -2.42
C PHE A 136 -14.80 0.14 -3.78
N ILE A 137 -14.11 -1.01 -3.80
CA ILE A 137 -13.73 -1.70 -5.05
C ILE A 137 -14.98 -2.06 -5.86
N HIS A 138 -16.04 -2.57 -5.21
CA HIS A 138 -17.30 -2.85 -5.88
C HIS A 138 -17.91 -1.62 -6.53
N LYS A 139 -18.07 -0.52 -5.79
CA LYS A 139 -18.62 0.73 -6.35
C LYS A 139 -17.78 1.28 -7.51
N LEU A 140 -16.45 1.20 -7.38
CA LEU A 140 -15.52 1.66 -8.41
C LEU A 140 -15.67 0.85 -9.71
N LYS A 141 -15.76 -0.49 -9.62
CA LYS A 141 -15.97 -1.40 -10.76
C LYS A 141 -17.28 -1.15 -11.52
N HIS A 142 -18.31 -0.60 -10.85
CA HIS A 142 -19.62 -0.34 -11.46
C HIS A 142 -19.70 1.01 -12.18
N LEU A 143 -18.66 1.86 -12.09
CA LEU A 143 -18.62 3.08 -12.87
C LEU A 143 -18.48 2.75 -14.37
N PRO A 144 -19.22 3.44 -15.25
CA PRO A 144 -19.28 3.08 -16.66
C PRO A 144 -17.98 3.37 -17.41
N GLU A 145 -17.21 4.36 -16.94
CA GLU A 145 -16.09 4.93 -17.67
C GLU A 145 -14.85 5.07 -16.78
N LYS A 146 -13.67 4.78 -17.35
CA LYS A 146 -12.39 4.83 -16.60
C LYS A 146 -12.08 6.21 -16.03
N TYR A 147 -12.45 7.28 -16.73
CA TYR A 147 -12.19 8.63 -16.24
C TYR A 147 -13.00 8.91 -14.96
N MET A 148 -14.22 8.38 -14.83
CA MET A 148 -15.01 8.51 -13.60
C MET A 148 -14.35 7.76 -12.45
N MET A 149 -13.79 6.58 -12.71
CA MET A 149 -13.02 5.83 -11.71
C MET A 149 -11.81 6.63 -11.25
N ASN A 150 -11.05 7.22 -12.18
CA ASN A 150 -9.89 8.04 -11.85
C ASN A 150 -10.27 9.31 -11.07
N SER A 151 -11.41 9.96 -11.38
CA SER A 151 -11.91 11.09 -10.58
C SER A 151 -12.23 10.70 -9.14
N VAL A 152 -12.71 9.48 -8.90
CA VAL A 152 -12.90 8.95 -7.54
C VAL A 152 -11.56 8.64 -6.88
N LEU A 153 -10.63 8.02 -7.60
CA LEU A 153 -9.32 7.64 -7.08
C LEU A 153 -8.40 8.84 -6.78
N GLU A 154 -8.61 9.99 -7.41
CA GLU A 154 -7.83 11.21 -7.19
C GLU A 154 -7.77 11.65 -5.71
N ASN A 155 -8.85 11.37 -4.97
CA ASN A 155 -9.00 11.70 -3.55
C ASN A 155 -9.00 10.45 -2.66
N PHE A 156 -8.67 9.29 -3.21
CA PHE A 156 -8.52 8.04 -2.48
C PHE A 156 -7.04 7.71 -2.33
N THR A 157 -6.54 7.67 -1.10
CA THR A 157 -5.13 7.38 -0.81
C THR A 157 -5.01 6.41 0.34
N ILE A 158 -3.85 5.74 0.44
CA ILE A 158 -3.53 4.88 1.57
C ILE A 158 -2.17 5.31 2.12
N LEU A 159 -2.08 5.50 3.43
CA LEU A 159 -0.82 5.76 4.12
C LEU A 159 -0.46 4.55 4.97
N GLN A 160 0.63 3.88 4.62
CA GLN A 160 1.17 2.77 5.38
C GLN A 160 2.39 3.23 6.17
N VAL A 161 2.39 2.96 7.48
CA VAL A 161 3.47 3.34 8.40
C VAL A 161 3.87 2.10 9.17
N VAL A 162 5.12 1.67 8.98
CA VAL A 162 5.75 0.59 9.75
C VAL A 162 6.64 1.22 10.80
N THR A 163 6.40 0.90 12.06
CA THR A 163 7.16 1.42 13.19
C THR A 163 7.77 0.31 14.02
N ASN A 164 8.90 0.59 14.65
CA ASN A 164 9.40 -0.24 15.74
C ASN A 164 8.47 -0.05 16.96
N ARG A 165 7.93 -1.15 17.49
CA ARG A 165 6.94 -1.12 18.57
C ARG A 165 7.50 -0.52 19.86
N ASP A 166 8.78 -0.74 20.15
CA ASP A 166 9.39 -0.34 21.42
C ASP A 166 9.92 1.11 21.36
N SER A 167 10.63 1.46 20.28
CA SER A 167 11.22 2.80 20.12
C SER A 167 10.25 3.83 19.52
N GLN A 168 9.15 3.40 18.90
CA GLN A 168 8.23 4.26 18.13
C GLN A 168 8.93 4.99 16.96
N GLU A 169 10.05 4.44 16.50
CA GLU A 169 10.78 4.88 15.31
C GLU A 169 10.03 4.48 14.04
N THR A 170 10.02 5.36 13.04
CA THR A 170 9.47 5.05 11.71
C THR A 170 10.51 4.26 10.93
N LEU A 171 10.18 3.03 10.56
CA LEU A 171 11.05 2.16 9.77
C LEU A 171 10.78 2.29 8.28
N LEU A 172 9.50 2.50 7.92
CA LEU A 172 9.06 2.65 6.54
C LEU A 172 7.73 3.40 6.52
N CYS A 173 7.61 4.38 5.63
CA CYS A 173 6.38 5.13 5.40
C CYS A 173 6.10 5.20 3.91
N ILE A 174 4.98 4.64 3.48
CA ILE A 174 4.59 4.60 2.07
C ILE A 174 3.25 5.29 1.89
N ALA A 175 3.27 6.36 1.10
CA ALA A 175 2.09 7.02 0.56
C ALA A 175 1.67 6.33 -0.74
N TYR A 176 0.44 5.85 -0.83
CA TYR A 176 -0.10 5.23 -2.03
C TYR A 176 -1.14 6.15 -2.70
N VAL A 177 -0.96 6.37 -3.99
CA VAL A 177 -1.92 7.04 -4.88
C VAL A 177 -2.29 6.11 -6.03
N PHE A 178 -3.48 6.29 -6.59
CA PHE A 178 -4.09 5.28 -7.48
C PHE A 178 -4.67 5.89 -8.75
N GLU A 179 -4.53 5.14 -9.84
CA GLU A 179 -5.28 5.25 -11.08
C GLU A 179 -5.74 3.85 -11.50
N VAL A 180 -6.68 3.76 -12.43
CA VAL A 180 -7.07 2.50 -13.06
C VAL A 180 -6.14 2.18 -14.22
N SER A 181 -5.71 0.93 -14.32
CA SER A 181 -4.85 0.48 -15.40
C SER A 181 -5.53 0.51 -16.78
N THR A 182 -4.72 0.74 -17.80
CA THR A 182 -5.12 0.42 -19.17
C THR A 182 -5.11 -1.10 -19.29
N SER A 183 -6.25 -1.68 -19.67
CA SER A 183 -6.56 -3.12 -19.54
C SER A 183 -5.60 -4.06 -20.27
N VAL A 184 -4.69 -3.53 -21.09
CA VAL A 184 -3.67 -4.28 -21.83
C VAL A 184 -2.47 -4.64 -20.94
N HIS A 185 -2.19 -3.89 -19.88
CA HIS A 185 -0.92 -3.98 -19.16
C HIS A 185 -1.01 -4.60 -17.76
N GLY A 186 -2.19 -5.06 -17.32
CA GLY A 186 -2.38 -5.55 -15.95
C GLY A 186 -2.08 -4.47 -14.90
N ALA A 187 -1.81 -4.87 -13.65
CA ALA A 187 -1.45 -3.92 -12.61
C ALA A 187 -0.02 -3.40 -12.78
N GLN A 188 0.18 -2.08 -12.67
CA GLN A 188 1.50 -1.44 -12.74
C GLN A 188 1.73 -0.54 -11.53
N HIS A 189 2.98 -0.17 -11.28
CA HIS A 189 3.32 0.79 -10.25
C HIS A 189 4.60 1.56 -10.59
N HIS A 190 4.78 2.71 -9.96
CA HIS A 190 6.03 3.45 -9.95
C HIS A 190 6.33 3.92 -8.53
N ILE A 191 7.60 3.84 -8.13
CA ILE A 191 8.06 4.17 -6.79
C ILE A 191 8.91 5.43 -6.85
N TYR A 192 8.60 6.38 -5.98
CA TYR A 192 9.34 7.62 -5.81
C TYR A 192 9.85 7.71 -4.38
N ARG A 193 11.01 8.34 -4.21
CA ARG A 193 11.47 8.80 -2.90
C ARG A 193 10.79 10.13 -2.58
N LEU A 194 10.31 10.29 -1.35
CA LEU A 194 9.80 11.58 -0.89
C LEU A 194 10.96 12.43 -0.37
N VAL A 195 11.02 13.67 -0.87
CA VAL A 195 12.02 14.67 -0.47
C VAL A 195 11.32 15.97 -0.09
N LYS A 196 12.06 16.90 0.53
CA LYS A 196 11.57 18.23 0.89
C LYS A 196 12.64 19.23 0.51
N ASP A 197 12.67 19.57 -0.78
CA ASP A 197 13.64 20.50 -1.38
C ASP A 197 13.09 21.94 -1.43
#